data_AF-A0A5P9P8Y2-F1
#
_entry.id   AF-A0A5P9P8Y2-F1
#
_cell.length_a   1.000
_cell.length_b   1.000
_cell.length_c   1.000
_cell.angle_alpha   90.00
_cell.angle_beta   90.00
_cell.angle_gamma   90.00
#
_symmetry.space_group_name_H-M   'P 1'
#
loop_
_entity.id
_entity.type
_entity.pdbx_description
1 polymer ?
#
loop_
_entity_poly.entity_id
_entity_poly.type
_entity_poly.pdbx_seq_one_letter_code
_entity_poly.pdbx_strand_id
1 'polypeptide(L)'
;MVSRDTTIHIAAVVLGIVALFLIDRYTIGPETGTTPVAGFFLFYGLVLGGAHFYLAVRGEDGMIPIEARWRYIAMLTVLFGTGAVIFYGGDRTIVTISLGTIGLVVILLTVVVYVLAESIAGYRSSRSE
;
A
#
# COMPACT_ATOMS: atom_id res chain seq x y z
N MET A 1 -28.93 1.36 -3.18
CA MET A 1 -28.36 1.30 -1.82
C MET A 1 -26.86 1.07 -1.96
N VAL A 2 -26.01 1.85 -1.28
CA VAL A 2 -24.54 1.70 -1.38
C VAL A 2 -24.10 0.52 -0.51
N SER A 3 -23.21 -0.33 -1.00
CA SER A 3 -22.72 -1.48 -0.22
C SER A 3 -21.83 -1.01 0.94
N ARG A 4 -21.69 -1.85 1.96
CA ARG A 4 -20.80 -1.58 3.09
C ARG A 4 -19.34 -1.44 2.66
N ASP A 5 -18.87 -2.32 1.76
CA ASP A 5 -17.54 -2.24 1.16
C ASP A 5 -17.29 -0.89 0.52
N THR A 6 -18.22 -0.41 -0.32
CA THR A 6 -18.10 0.90 -0.96
C THR A 6 -18.08 2.03 0.07
N THR A 7 -18.90 1.93 1.11
CA THR A 7 -18.94 2.91 2.21
C THR A 7 -17.58 3.01 2.92
N ILE A 8 -16.93 1.88 3.18
CA ILE A 8 -15.61 1.84 3.84
C ILE A 8 -14.50 2.39 2.93
N HIS A 9 -14.55 2.10 1.63
CA HIS A 9 -13.60 2.70 0.67
C HIS A 9 -13.76 4.22 0.58
N ILE A 10 -15.00 4.71 0.50
CA ILE A 10 -15.28 6.15 0.54
C ILE A 10 -14.73 6.76 1.83
N ALA A 11 -14.98 6.13 2.99
CA ALA A 11 -14.47 6.63 4.26
C ALA A 11 -12.94 6.67 4.30
N ALA A 12 -12.26 5.63 3.82
CA ALA A 12 -10.80 5.58 3.76
C ALA A 12 -10.21 6.68 2.85
N VAL A 13 -10.83 6.92 1.69
CA VAL A 13 -10.43 8.00 0.77
C VAL A 13 -10.66 9.37 1.39
N VAL A 14 -11.82 9.60 2.02
CA VAL A 14 -12.13 10.86 2.72
C VAL A 14 -11.11 11.12 3.84
N LEU A 15 -10.77 10.09 4.64
CA LEU A 15 -9.73 10.21 5.66
C LEU A 15 -8.36 10.54 5.06
N GLY A 16 -8.01 9.93 3.92
CA GLY A 16 -6.80 10.29 3.18
C GLY A 16 -6.80 11.76 2.77
N ILE A 17 -7.87 12.25 2.17
CA ILE A 17 -8.01 13.65 1.76
C ILE A 17 -7.89 14.59 2.99
N VAL A 18 -8.56 14.27 4.09
CA VAL A 18 -8.45 15.04 5.34
C VAL A 18 -7.00 15.05 5.85
N ALA A 19 -6.31 13.91 5.84
CA ALA A 19 -4.90 13.84 6.20
C ALA A 19 -4.04 14.74 5.32
N LEU A 20 -4.26 14.74 4.00
CA LEU A 20 -3.56 15.59 3.06
C LEU A 20 -3.79 17.08 3.34
N PHE A 21 -5.03 17.50 3.58
CA PHE A 21 -5.36 18.87 3.97
C PHE A 21 -4.66 19.28 5.27
N LEU A 22 -4.59 18.39 6.27
CA LEU A 22 -3.90 18.68 7.52
C LEU A 22 -2.38 18.80 7.31
N ILE A 23 -1.79 17.92 6.51
CA ILE A 23 -0.36 17.96 6.16
C ILE A 23 -0.02 19.31 5.51
N ASP A 24 -0.81 19.74 4.53
CA ASP A 24 -0.66 21.03 3.86
C ASP A 24 -0.85 22.22 4.82
N ARG A 25 -1.95 22.22 5.59
CA ARG A 25 -2.30 23.30 6.52
C ARG A 25 -1.23 23.59 7.57
N TYR A 26 -0.55 22.56 8.03
CA TYR A 26 0.50 22.66 9.04
C TYR A 26 1.91 22.70 8.43
N THR A 27 2.05 22.82 7.11
CA THR A 27 3.33 22.87 6.40
C THR A 27 4.22 21.66 6.72
N ILE A 28 3.61 20.47 6.84
CA ILE A 28 4.27 19.18 7.06
C ILE A 28 4.76 18.64 5.68
N GLY A 29 5.25 19.54 4.84
CA GLY A 29 5.56 19.29 3.43
C GLY A 29 7.00 18.82 3.18
N PRO A 30 7.31 18.36 1.95
CA PRO A 30 8.65 18.01 1.43
C PRO A 30 9.79 18.90 1.93
N GLU A 31 9.50 20.19 1.98
CA GLU A 31 10.43 21.25 2.29
C GLU A 31 10.87 21.31 3.77
N THR A 32 10.20 20.60 4.68
CA THR A 32 10.38 20.74 6.14
C THR A 32 11.18 19.63 6.83
N GLY A 33 11.71 18.64 6.09
CA GLY A 33 12.55 17.57 6.64
C GLY A 33 12.05 16.16 6.32
N THR A 34 12.05 15.23 7.29
CA THR A 34 11.68 13.81 7.11
C THR A 34 10.17 13.54 7.16
N THR A 35 9.40 14.52 7.61
CA THR A 35 7.93 14.62 7.64
C THR A 35 7.16 14.29 6.33
N PRO A 36 7.70 14.51 5.11
CA PRO A 36 6.99 14.28 3.85
C PRO A 36 6.71 12.81 3.58
N VAL A 37 7.61 11.92 4.02
CA VAL A 37 7.46 10.47 3.84
C VAL A 37 6.35 9.92 4.72
N ALA A 38 6.24 10.42 5.95
CA ALA A 38 5.15 10.06 6.85
C ALA A 38 3.79 10.52 6.28
N GLY A 39 3.74 11.74 5.73
CA GLY A 39 2.55 12.25 5.06
C GLY A 39 2.17 11.45 3.81
N PHE A 40 3.16 11.09 2.99
CA PHE A 40 3.00 10.21 1.84
C PHE A 40 2.41 8.84 2.26
N PHE A 41 3.01 8.18 3.26
CA PHE A 41 2.50 6.89 3.73
C PHE A 41 1.11 6.98 4.36
N LEU A 42 0.82 8.06 5.08
CA LEU A 42 -0.50 8.24 5.66
C LEU A 42 -1.55 8.40 4.55
N PHE A 43 -1.32 9.30 3.59
CA PHE A 43 -2.25 9.53 2.49
C PHE A 43 -2.43 8.29 1.61
N TYR A 44 -1.34 7.78 1.03
CA TYR A 44 -1.42 6.63 0.12
C TYR A 44 -1.77 5.34 0.85
N GLY A 45 -1.38 5.17 2.12
CA GLY A 45 -1.80 4.04 2.94
C GLY A 45 -3.30 4.05 3.21
N LEU A 46 -3.90 5.19 3.52
CA LEU A 46 -5.35 5.31 3.67
C LEU A 46 -6.08 5.08 2.34
N VAL A 47 -5.65 5.76 1.27
CA VAL A 47 -6.33 5.71 -0.02
C VAL A 47 -6.23 4.33 -0.68
N LEU A 48 -5.03 3.74 -0.69
CA LEU A 48 -4.79 2.45 -1.36
C LEU A 48 -5.10 1.28 -0.43
N GLY A 49 -4.67 1.34 0.83
CA GLY A 49 -4.72 0.19 1.75
C GLY A 49 -5.79 0.27 2.84
N GLY A 50 -6.31 1.45 3.18
CA GLY A 50 -7.09 1.66 4.41
C GLY A 50 -8.33 0.77 4.51
N ALA A 51 -9.11 0.71 3.43
CA ALA A 51 -10.30 -0.13 3.39
C ALA A 51 -9.96 -1.63 3.40
N HIS A 52 -8.94 -2.04 2.65
CA HIS A 52 -8.47 -3.43 2.62
C HIS A 52 -8.00 -3.89 4.00
N PHE A 53 -7.19 -3.06 4.68
CA PHE A 53 -6.69 -3.34 6.01
C PHE A 53 -7.82 -3.43 7.03
N TYR A 54 -8.72 -2.44 7.04
CA TYR A 54 -9.87 -2.44 7.95
C TYR A 54 -10.73 -3.70 7.77
N LEU A 55 -11.13 -4.01 6.53
CA LEU A 55 -11.98 -5.17 6.24
C LEU A 55 -11.27 -6.51 6.55
N ALA A 56 -9.97 -6.60 6.26
CA ALA A 56 -9.18 -7.79 6.57
C ALA A 56 -9.04 -8.05 8.08
N VAL A 57 -8.79 -6.99 8.86
CA VAL A 57 -8.71 -7.06 10.34
C VAL A 57 -10.08 -7.42 10.94
N ARG A 58 -11.16 -6.94 10.34
CA ARG A 58 -12.52 -7.26 10.77
C ARG A 58 -12.96 -8.68 10.41
N GLY A 59 -12.20 -9.40 9.59
CA GLY A 59 -12.57 -10.72 9.10
C GLY A 59 -13.83 -10.68 8.25
N GLU A 60 -14.03 -9.59 7.50
CA GLU A 60 -15.24 -9.39 6.70
C GLU A 60 -14.98 -9.77 5.24
N ASP A 61 -15.53 -10.91 4.84
CA ASP A 61 -15.64 -11.31 3.44
C ASP A 61 -16.76 -10.51 2.79
N GLY A 62 -16.40 -9.78 1.74
CA GLY A 62 -17.31 -8.97 0.94
C GLY A 62 -17.19 -9.38 -0.53
N MET A 63 -17.03 -8.40 -1.41
CA MET A 63 -16.72 -8.67 -2.83
C MET A 63 -15.31 -9.24 -3.04
N ILE A 64 -14.42 -9.04 -2.06
CA ILE A 64 -13.02 -9.47 -2.10
C ILE A 64 -12.76 -10.34 -0.88
N PRO A 65 -12.21 -11.57 -1.06
CA PRO A 65 -11.85 -12.46 0.04
C PRO A 65 -10.84 -11.85 1.02
N ILE A 66 -10.94 -12.17 2.30
CA ILE A 66 -10.05 -11.70 3.37
C ILE A 66 -8.59 -12.01 3.04
N GLU A 67 -8.28 -13.20 2.53
CA GLU A 67 -6.90 -13.57 2.20
C GLU A 67 -6.35 -12.71 1.06
N ALA A 68 -7.19 -12.35 0.07
CA ALA A 68 -6.79 -11.44 -1.01
C ALA A 68 -6.48 -10.05 -0.48
N ARG A 69 -7.25 -9.55 0.49
CA ARG A 69 -6.97 -8.29 1.17
C ARG A 69 -5.62 -8.32 1.89
N TRP A 70 -5.32 -9.40 2.62
CA TRP A 70 -4.03 -9.53 3.31
C TRP A 70 -2.85 -9.63 2.34
N ARG A 71 -2.99 -10.33 1.21
CA ARG A 71 -1.95 -10.36 0.16
C ARG A 71 -1.70 -8.97 -0.42
N TYR A 72 -2.76 -8.20 -0.67
CA TYR A 72 -2.65 -6.82 -1.13
C TYR A 72 -1.96 -5.91 -0.10
N ILE A 73 -2.31 -6.02 1.18
CA ILE A 73 -1.66 -5.26 2.27
C ILE A 73 -0.17 -5.63 2.41
N ALA A 74 0.17 -6.92 2.29
CA ALA A 74 1.56 -7.35 2.32
C ALA A 74 2.37 -6.73 1.15
N MET A 75 1.81 -6.74 -0.05
CA MET A 75 2.41 -6.10 -1.22
C MET A 75 2.62 -4.59 -0.99
N LEU A 76 1.58 -3.86 -0.56
CA LEU A 76 1.70 -2.42 -0.26
C LEU A 76 2.75 -2.13 0.81
N THR A 77 2.82 -2.96 1.86
CA THR A 77 3.81 -2.81 2.95
C THR A 77 5.23 -2.91 2.41
N VAL A 78 5.50 -3.87 1.52
CA VAL A 78 6.82 -4.02 0.91
C VAL A 78 7.13 -2.86 -0.03
N LEU A 79 6.16 -2.39 -0.83
CA LEU A 79 6.36 -1.23 -1.72
C LEU A 79 6.70 0.04 -0.93
N PHE A 80 5.92 0.34 0.10
CA PHE A 80 6.14 1.52 0.94
C PHE A 80 7.45 1.40 1.74
N GLY A 81 7.70 0.25 2.36
CA GLY A 81 8.95 0.01 3.08
C GLY A 81 10.17 0.18 2.18
N THR A 82 10.12 -0.37 0.97
CA THR A 82 11.21 -0.23 -0.01
C THR A 82 11.37 1.22 -0.45
N GLY A 83 10.27 1.93 -0.74
CA GLY A 83 10.30 3.36 -1.05
C GLY A 83 10.93 4.20 0.06
N ALA A 84 10.58 3.94 1.33
CA ALA A 84 11.20 4.58 2.48
C ALA A 84 12.71 4.31 2.56
N VAL A 85 13.11 3.05 2.38
CA VAL A 85 14.53 2.66 2.42
C VAL A 85 15.31 3.36 1.33
N ILE A 86 14.80 3.42 0.10
CA ILE A 86 15.45 4.15 -1.01
C ILE A 86 15.56 5.64 -0.65
N PHE A 87 14.45 6.25 -0.20
CA PHE A 87 14.39 7.69 0.09
C PHE A 87 15.38 8.10 1.19
N TYR A 88 15.36 7.43 2.34
CA TYR A 88 16.28 7.73 3.45
C TYR A 88 17.69 7.17 3.25
N GLY A 89 17.81 6.20 2.34
CA GLY A 89 19.07 5.63 1.94
C GLY A 89 19.88 6.54 1.02
N GLY A 90 19.22 7.36 0.21
CA GLY A 90 19.84 8.22 -0.78
C GLY A 90 20.71 7.42 -1.76
N ASP A 91 21.87 7.97 -2.12
CA ASP A 91 22.79 7.40 -3.12
C ASP A 91 23.72 6.30 -2.58
N ARG A 92 23.36 5.69 -1.44
CA ARG A 92 24.16 4.60 -0.87
C ARG A 92 24.26 3.41 -1.83
N THR A 93 25.41 2.74 -1.78
CA THR A 93 25.68 1.50 -2.49
C THR A 93 25.87 0.35 -1.50
N ILE A 94 25.42 -0.84 -1.88
CA ILE A 94 25.72 -2.09 -1.19
C ILE A 94 26.68 -2.85 -2.09
N VAL A 95 27.93 -2.99 -1.65
CA VAL A 95 29.05 -3.50 -2.47
C VAL A 95 29.24 -2.63 -3.71
N THR A 96 28.70 -3.02 -4.86
CA THR A 96 28.80 -2.30 -6.14
C THR A 96 27.45 -1.87 -6.71
N ILE A 97 26.34 -2.20 -6.05
CA ILE A 97 24.99 -1.95 -6.56
C ILE A 97 24.35 -0.80 -5.78
N SER A 98 23.76 0.17 -6.47
CA SER A 98 23.03 1.26 -5.82
C SER A 98 21.79 0.75 -5.10
N LEU A 99 21.45 1.38 -3.98
CA LEU A 99 20.25 1.05 -3.22
C LEU A 99 18.98 1.25 -4.06
N GLY A 100 18.98 2.25 -4.95
CA GLY A 100 17.90 2.45 -5.93
C GLY A 100 17.70 1.25 -6.85
N THR A 101 18.78 0.66 -7.37
CA THR A 101 18.70 -0.55 -8.22
C THR A 101 18.19 -1.75 -7.44
N ILE A 102 18.68 -1.96 -6.21
CA ILE A 102 18.21 -3.04 -5.33
C ILE A 102 16.71 -2.86 -5.04
N GLY A 103 16.30 -1.66 -4.66
CA GLY A 103 14.92 -1.34 -4.37
C GLY A 103 14.00 -1.51 -5.58
N LEU A 104 14.44 -1.13 -6.78
CA LEU A 104 13.68 -1.38 -8.01
C LEU A 104 13.45 -2.87 -8.24
N VAL A 105 14.49 -3.70 -8.08
CA VAL A 105 14.37 -5.17 -8.21
C VAL A 105 13.38 -5.72 -7.18
N VAL A 106 13.47 -5.29 -5.91
CA VAL A 106 12.53 -5.71 -4.86
C VAL A 106 11.08 -5.32 -5.22
N ILE A 107 10.86 -4.09 -5.69
CA ILE A 107 9.54 -3.62 -6.12
C ILE A 107 9.00 -4.50 -7.26
N LEU A 108 9.79 -4.72 -8.31
CA LEU A 108 9.38 -5.51 -9.47
C LEU A 108 9.05 -6.95 -9.07
N LEU A 109 9.91 -7.59 -8.28
CA LEU A 109 9.68 -8.95 -7.79
C LEU A 109 8.42 -9.02 -6.93
N THR A 110 8.18 -8.03 -6.07
CA THR A 110 6.98 -7.98 -5.21
C THR A 110 5.72 -7.90 -6.06
N VAL A 111 5.68 -7.03 -7.07
CA VAL A 111 4.53 -6.90 -7.98
C VAL A 111 4.30 -8.20 -8.75
N VAL A 112 5.35 -8.79 -9.31
CA VAL A 112 5.25 -10.07 -10.04
C VAL A 112 4.72 -11.18 -9.13
N VAL A 113 5.28 -11.34 -7.94
CA VAL A 113 4.84 -12.36 -6.97
C VAL A 113 3.39 -12.14 -6.55
N TYR A 114 2.98 -10.89 -6.28
CA TYR A 114 1.60 -10.56 -5.95
C TYR A 114 0.63 -10.93 -7.07
N VAL A 115 0.93 -10.52 -8.31
CA VAL A 115 0.11 -10.83 -9.48
C VAL A 115 0.00 -12.34 -9.70
N LEU A 116 1.10 -13.07 -9.58
CA LEU A 116 1.09 -14.53 -9.69
C LEU A 116 0.24 -15.18 -8.59
N ALA A 117 0.37 -14.71 -7.35
CA ALA A 117 -0.40 -15.23 -6.23
C ALA A 117 -1.91 -15.03 -6.42
N GLU A 118 -2.35 -13.83 -6.83
CA GLU A 118 -3.76 -13.56 -7.15
C GLU A 118 -4.25 -14.37 -8.34
N SER A 119 -3.42 -14.50 -9.39
CA SER A 119 -3.78 -15.28 -10.59
C SER A 119 -3.99 -16.77 -10.25
N ILE A 120 -3.10 -17.35 -9.44
CA ILE A 120 -3.21 -18.74 -8.99
C ILE A 120 -4.44 -18.92 -8.11
N ALA A 121 -4.69 -18.00 -7.17
CA ALA A 121 -5.85 -18.05 -6.29
C ALA A 121 -7.16 -17.96 -7.09
N GLY A 122 -7.26 -17.00 -8.02
CA GLY A 122 -8.42 -16.85 -8.90
C GLY A 122 -8.64 -18.08 -9.79
N TYR A 123 -7.57 -18.62 -10.38
CA TYR A 123 -7.66 -19.84 -11.19
C TYR A 123 -8.17 -21.04 -10.38
N ARG A 124 -7.66 -21.25 -9.16
CA ARG A 124 -8.13 -22.32 -8.27
C ARG A 124 -9.60 -22.16 -7.91
N SER A 125 -10.02 -20.94 -7.55
CA SER A 125 -11.43 -20.64 -7.24
C SER A 125 -12.35 -21.01 -8.40
N SER A 126 -11.96 -20.69 -9.64
CA SER A 126 -12.75 -20.98 -10.84
C SER A 126 -12.87 -22.47 -11.20
N ARG A 127 -12.06 -23.34 -10.57
CA ARG A 127 -12.07 -24.80 -10.80
C ARG A 127 -12.68 -25.61 -9.65
N SER A 128 -12.91 -24.98 -8.51
CA SER A 128 -13.56 -25.60 -7.36
C SER A 128 -15.07 -25.38 -7.33
N GLU A 129 -15.61 -24.59 -8.26
CA GLU A 129 -17.04 -24.46 -8.56
C GLU A 129 -17.48 -25.48 -9.61
#